data_AF-A0A1Q2KZU4-F1
#
_entry.id   AF-A0A1Q2KZU4-F1
#
_cell.length_a   1.000
_cell.length_b   1.000
_cell.length_c   1.000
_cell.angle_alpha   90.00
_cell.angle_beta   90.00
_cell.angle_gamma   90.00
#
_symmetry.space_group_name_H-M   'P 1'
#
loop_
_entity.id
_entity.type
_entity.pdbx_description
1 polymer ?
#
loop_
_entity_poly.entity_id
_entity_poly.type
_entity_poly.pdbx_seq_one_letter_code
_entity_poly.pdbx_strand_id
1 'polypeptide(L)'
;MTMRSNRVAEQMKKELSDIISRKLKDPRIGFVTVTDVEVTGDLQQATVYISVLGDEKQQEETLLGLSKSKGFIRSEIGQRIRLRKTPELLFEFDTSVAYGNRIDSLLRDIQDPKDHQ
;
A
#
# COMPACT_ATOMS: atom_id res chain seq x y z
N MET A 1 -1.45 -20.59 3.16
CA MET A 1 -2.11 -19.69 2.18
C MET A 1 -2.53 -20.50 0.96
N THR A 2 -3.75 -20.33 0.49
CA THR A 2 -4.33 -21.10 -0.62
C THR A 2 -3.99 -20.40 -1.94
N MET A 3 -3.68 -21.11 -3.03
CA MET A 3 -3.35 -20.47 -4.33
C MET A 3 -4.41 -19.45 -4.81
N ARG A 4 -5.67 -19.61 -4.38
CA ARG A 4 -6.76 -18.68 -4.69
C ARG A 4 -6.62 -17.31 -4.02
N SER A 5 -6.27 -17.26 -2.73
CA SER A 5 -6.13 -15.98 -2.02
C SER A 5 -4.99 -15.16 -2.59
N ASN A 6 -3.86 -15.80 -2.92
CA ASN A 6 -2.71 -15.12 -3.50
C ASN A 6 -3.01 -14.54 -4.89
N ARG A 7 -3.77 -15.27 -5.73
CA ARG A 7 -4.19 -14.76 -7.04
C ARG A 7 -5.13 -13.56 -6.91
N VAL A 8 -6.04 -13.59 -5.94
CA VAL A 8 -6.93 -12.45 -5.65
C VAL A 8 -6.12 -11.26 -5.12
N ALA A 9 -5.18 -11.50 -4.22
CA ALA A 9 -4.28 -10.49 -3.67
C ALA A 9 -3.50 -9.75 -4.77
N GLU A 10 -2.86 -10.48 -5.68
CA GLU A 10 -2.13 -9.90 -6.82
C GLU A 10 -3.02 -9.07 -7.74
N GLN A 11 -4.23 -9.58 -8.02
CA GLN A 11 -5.19 -8.84 -8.84
C GLN A 11 -5.68 -7.58 -8.11
N MET A 12 -5.96 -7.67 -6.80
CA MET A 12 -6.34 -6.54 -5.96
C MET A 12 -5.23 -5.50 -5.91
N LYS A 13 -3.97 -5.89 -5.73
CA LYS A 13 -2.81 -5.01 -5.73
C LYS A 13 -2.75 -4.16 -7.00
N LYS A 14 -2.85 -4.79 -8.16
CA LYS A 14 -2.82 -4.10 -9.46
C LYS A 14 -3.98 -3.10 -9.61
N GLU A 15 -5.20 -3.51 -9.26
CA GLU A 15 -6.39 -2.65 -9.41
C GLU A 15 -6.42 -1.52 -8.37
N LEU A 16 -6.02 -1.80 -7.13
CA LEU A 16 -5.93 -0.79 -6.05
C LEU A 16 -4.90 0.28 -6.39
N SER A 17 -3.73 -0.10 -6.90
CA SER A 17 -2.72 0.87 -7.37
C SER A 17 -3.28 1.80 -8.44
N ASP A 18 -4.03 1.27 -9.40
CA ASP A 18 -4.65 2.07 -10.47
C ASP A 18 -5.76 2.99 -9.94
N ILE A 19 -6.63 2.48 -9.04
CA ILE A 19 -7.71 3.27 -8.44
C ILE A 19 -7.14 4.40 -7.59
N ILE A 20 -6.16 4.11 -6.72
CA ILE A 20 -5.57 5.13 -5.83
C ILE A 20 -4.83 6.18 -6.66
N SER A 21 -4.01 5.77 -7.63
CA SER A 21 -3.22 6.71 -8.45
C SER A 21 -4.08 7.58 -9.38
N ARG A 22 -5.15 7.04 -9.97
CA ARG A 22 -5.93 7.75 -11.00
C ARG A 22 -7.21 8.40 -10.52
N LYS A 23 -7.90 7.76 -9.56
CA LYS A 23 -9.24 8.18 -9.12
C LYS A 23 -9.22 8.95 -7.81
N LEU A 24 -8.18 8.81 -7.00
CA LEU A 24 -8.04 9.55 -5.75
C LEU A 24 -7.32 10.87 -6.01
N LYS A 25 -8.11 11.94 -6.21
CA LYS A 25 -7.62 13.31 -6.39
C LYS A 25 -7.88 14.14 -5.13
N ASP A 26 -7.44 13.66 -3.98
CA ASP A 26 -7.51 14.43 -2.75
C ASP A 26 -6.17 15.14 -2.54
N PRO A 27 -6.12 16.49 -2.43
CA PRO A 27 -4.88 17.22 -2.20
C PRO A 27 -4.19 16.89 -0.87
N ARG A 28 -4.88 16.24 0.08
CA ARG A 28 -4.31 15.74 1.35
C ARG A 28 -3.62 14.40 1.18
N ILE A 29 -3.93 13.67 0.12
CA ILE A 29 -3.33 12.39 -0.21
C ILE A 29 -2.13 12.69 -1.10
N GLY A 30 -0.95 12.51 -0.51
CA GLY A 30 0.32 12.71 -1.22
C GLY A 30 0.59 11.63 -2.26
N PHE A 31 1.86 11.42 -2.60
CA PHE A 31 2.23 10.35 -3.52
C PHE A 31 2.16 9.00 -2.77
N VAL A 32 1.04 8.28 -2.95
CA VAL A 32 0.78 6.97 -2.31
C VAL A 32 1.06 5.84 -3.28
N THR A 33 1.79 4.84 -2.81
CA THR A 33 2.06 3.60 -3.54
C THR A 33 1.53 2.43 -2.74
N VAL A 34 0.87 1.47 -3.41
CA VAL A 34 0.52 0.19 -2.78
C VAL A 34 1.70 -0.75 -2.92
N THR A 35 2.35 -1.08 -1.80
CA THR A 35 3.51 -1.98 -1.81
C THR A 35 3.08 -3.43 -1.85
N ASP A 36 2.03 -3.78 -1.10
CA ASP A 36 1.53 -5.14 -1.07
C ASP A 36 0.05 -5.26 -0.66
N VAL A 37 -0.53 -6.42 -0.93
CA VAL A 37 -1.90 -6.76 -0.49
C VAL A 37 -1.92 -8.17 0.05
N GLU A 38 -2.39 -8.35 1.28
CA GLU A 38 -2.64 -9.65 1.86
C GLU A 38 -4.15 -9.90 1.95
N VAL A 39 -4.59 -11.08 1.54
CA VAL A 39 -6.00 -11.46 1.61
C VAL A 39 -6.11 -12.71 2.46
N THR A 40 -7.05 -12.70 3.42
CA THR A 40 -7.30 -13.84 4.30
C THR A 40 -7.75 -15.06 3.50
N GLY A 41 -7.51 -16.26 4.01
CA GLY A 41 -7.82 -17.51 3.31
C GLY A 41 -9.31 -17.71 2.99
N ASP A 42 -10.19 -17.04 3.74
CA ASP A 42 -11.64 -17.00 3.55
C ASP A 42 -12.12 -15.85 2.64
N LEU A 43 -11.19 -15.03 2.12
CA LEU A 43 -11.44 -13.87 1.24
C LEU A 43 -12.37 -12.80 1.85
N GLN A 44 -12.49 -12.75 3.17
CA GLN A 44 -13.35 -11.78 3.85
C GLN A 44 -12.64 -10.47 4.17
N GLN A 45 -11.33 -10.51 4.38
CA GLN A 45 -10.52 -9.33 4.71
C GLN A 45 -9.32 -9.24 3.78
N ALA A 46 -8.98 -8.00 3.41
CA ALA A 46 -7.81 -7.67 2.63
C ALA A 46 -7.05 -6.52 3.28
N THR A 47 -5.82 -6.78 3.72
CA THR A 47 -4.91 -5.78 4.25
C THR A 47 -4.08 -5.23 3.09
N VAL A 48 -4.12 -3.92 2.91
CA VAL A 48 -3.46 -3.18 1.84
C VAL A 48 -2.33 -2.40 2.47
N TYR A 49 -1.10 -2.81 2.16
CA TYR A 49 0.11 -2.14 2.61
C TYR A 49 0.46 -0.99 1.67
N ILE A 50 0.58 0.21 2.23
CA ILE A 50 0.85 1.43 1.48
C ILE A 50 2.13 2.11 1.95
N SER A 51 2.80 2.77 1.02
CA SER A 51 3.89 3.69 1.30
C SER A 51 3.49 5.09 0.83
N VAL A 52 3.77 6.09 1.65
CA VAL A 52 3.46 7.49 1.36
C VAL A 52 4.76 8.27 1.38
N LEU A 53 5.04 8.96 0.28
CA LEU A 53 6.17 9.88 0.21
C LEU A 53 5.78 11.19 0.89
N GLY A 54 6.31 11.43 2.10
CA GLY A 54 6.02 12.62 2.89
C GLY A 54 6.38 12.48 4.37
N ASP A 55 6.12 13.54 5.13
CA ASP A 55 6.33 13.58 6.60
C ASP A 55 5.23 12.81 7.34
N GLU A 56 5.45 12.45 8.62
CA GLU A 56 4.49 11.70 9.45
C GLU A 56 3.08 12.32 9.45
N LYS A 57 2.98 13.64 9.45
CA LYS A 57 1.68 14.34 9.36
C LYS A 57 0.96 14.06 8.04
N GLN A 58 1.67 14.03 6.92
CA GLN A 58 1.10 13.71 5.61
C GLN A 58 0.70 12.23 5.52
N GLN A 59 1.43 11.35 6.22
CA GLN A 59 1.06 9.95 6.35
C GLN A 59 -0.28 9.83 7.07
N GLU A 60 -0.42 10.42 8.26
CA GLU A 60 -1.69 10.40 9.01
C GLU A 60 -2.87 10.98 8.22
N GLU A 61 -2.67 12.14 7.58
CA GLU A 61 -3.69 12.76 6.73
C GLU A 61 -4.09 11.87 5.54
N THR A 62 -3.11 11.19 4.94
CA THR A 62 -3.33 10.24 3.85
C THR A 62 -4.13 9.02 4.32
N LEU A 63 -3.78 8.45 5.48
CA LEU A 63 -4.50 7.30 6.05
C LEU A 63 -5.95 7.66 6.35
N LEU A 64 -6.18 8.86 6.87
CA LEU A 64 -7.52 9.39 7.13
C LEU A 64 -8.31 9.56 5.83
N GLY A 65 -7.68 10.10 4.78
CA GLY A 65 -8.27 10.26 3.45
C GLY A 65 -8.64 8.93 2.80
N LEU A 66 -7.77 7.93 2.88
CA LEU A 66 -8.01 6.57 2.40
C LEU A 66 -9.13 5.88 3.19
N SER A 67 -9.16 6.06 4.51
CA SER A 67 -10.21 5.51 5.38
C SER A 67 -11.59 6.08 5.02
N LYS A 68 -11.69 7.38 4.72
CA LYS A 68 -12.92 8.01 4.22
C LYS A 68 -13.30 7.52 2.84
N SER A 69 -12.31 7.25 1.99
CA SER A 69 -12.51 6.77 0.62
C SER A 69 -12.70 5.26 0.53
N LYS A 70 -12.60 4.53 1.65
CA LYS A 70 -12.70 3.06 1.71
C LYS A 70 -13.96 2.53 1.03
N GLY A 71 -15.11 3.18 1.24
CA GLY A 71 -16.37 2.78 0.61
C GLY A 71 -16.30 2.86 -0.92
N PHE A 72 -15.78 3.98 -1.44
CA PHE A 72 -15.60 4.19 -2.88
C PHE A 72 -14.63 3.16 -3.48
N ILE A 73 -13.47 2.98 -2.86
CA ILE A 73 -12.44 2.02 -3.31
C ILE A 73 -13.02 0.59 -3.33
N ARG A 74 -13.79 0.22 -2.30
CA ARG A 74 -14.43 -1.10 -2.22
C ARG A 74 -15.46 -1.32 -3.34
N SER A 75 -16.26 -0.32 -3.66
CA SER A 75 -17.22 -0.39 -4.77
C SER A 75 -16.52 -0.52 -6.12
N GLU A 76 -15.46 0.25 -6.36
CA GLU A 76 -14.65 0.19 -7.57
C GLU A 76 -14.00 -1.17 -7.76
N ILE A 77 -13.35 -1.72 -6.72
CA ILE A 77 -12.75 -3.06 -6.75
C ILE A 77 -13.79 -4.13 -7.07
N GLY A 78 -14.98 -4.04 -6.45
CA GLY A 78 -16.06 -4.98 -6.68
C GLY A 78 -16.49 -5.04 -8.15
N GLN A 79 -16.52 -3.88 -8.83
CA GLN A 79 -16.85 -3.80 -10.25
C GLN A 79 -15.75 -4.40 -11.14
N ARG A 80 -14.48 -4.25 -10.76
CA ARG A 80 -13.33 -4.70 -11.58
C ARG A 80 -13.02 -6.19 -11.44
N ILE A 81 -13.05 -6.74 -10.21
CA ILE A 81 -12.60 -8.12 -9.93
C ILE A 81 -13.77 -9.12 -10.00
N ARG A 82 -15.02 -8.66 -10.16
CA ARG A 82 -16.24 -9.50 -10.22
C ARG A 82 -16.32 -10.49 -9.05
N LEU A 83 -16.03 -10.02 -7.86
CA LEU A 83 -16.11 -10.84 -6.64
C LEU A 83 -17.58 -10.98 -6.20
N ARG A 84 -17.95 -12.16 -5.70
CA ARG A 84 -19.29 -12.38 -5.11
C ARG A 84 -19.51 -11.50 -3.87
N LYS A 85 -18.45 -11.29 -3.09
CA LYS A 85 -18.37 -10.35 -1.97
C LYS A 85 -17.00 -9.69 -2.03
N THR A 86 -16.96 -8.36 -2.03
CA THR A 86 -15.70 -7.64 -1.90
C THR A 86 -15.24 -7.73 -0.44
N PRO A 87 -13.98 -8.12 -0.16
CA PRO A 87 -13.46 -8.14 1.19
C PRO A 87 -13.49 -6.75 1.85
N GLU A 88 -13.48 -6.74 3.18
CA GLU A 88 -13.21 -5.54 3.96
C GLU A 88 -11.76 -5.12 3.74
N LEU A 89 -11.55 -3.87 3.31
CA LEU A 89 -10.22 -3.30 3.08
C LEU A 89 -9.68 -2.70 4.38
N LEU A 90 -8.50 -3.12 4.82
CA LEU A 90 -7.73 -2.46 5.85
C LEU A 90 -6.52 -1.78 5.18
N PHE A 91 -6.19 -0.57 5.59
CA PHE A 91 -5.02 0.15 5.08
C PHE A 91 -4.00 0.25 6.20
N GLU A 92 -2.77 -0.20 5.93
CA GLU A 92 -1.66 -0.15 6.87
C GLU A 92 -0.41 0.39 6.17
N PHE A 93 0.43 1.10 6.93
CA PHE A 93 1.72 1.52 6.39
C PHE A 93 2.67 0.34 6.29
N ASP A 94 3.38 0.27 5.18
CA ASP A 94 4.48 -0.67 5.04
C ASP A 94 5.68 -0.22 5.87
N THR A 95 5.81 -0.81 7.06
CA THR A 95 6.93 -0.55 7.97
C THR A 95 8.27 -1.02 7.40
N SER A 96 8.28 -1.88 6.37
CA SER A 96 9.50 -2.34 5.69
C SER A 96 10.21 -1.20 4.95
N VAL A 97 9.47 -0.22 4.45
CA VAL A 97 10.05 0.92 3.70
C VAL A 97 10.87 1.83 4.64
N ALA A 98 10.40 2.04 5.87
CA ALA A 98 11.15 2.80 6.89
C ALA A 98 12.48 2.12 7.24
N TYR A 99 12.50 0.78 7.24
CA TYR A 99 13.70 -0.02 7.48
C TYR A 99 14.69 0.05 6.30
N GLY A 100 14.18 0.04 5.06
CA GLY A 100 14.97 0.17 3.83
C GLY A 100 15.76 1.49 3.77
N ASN A 101 15.15 2.62 4.11
CA ASN A 101 15.83 3.92 4.14
C ASN A 101 16.97 3.97 5.18
N ARG A 102 16.81 3.28 6.32
CA ARG A 102 17.85 3.18 7.34
C ARG A 102 19.02 2.32 6.87
N ILE A 103 18.74 1.22 6.17
CA ILE A 103 19.78 0.37 5.57
C ILE A 103 20.51 1.10 4.46
N ASP A 104 19.80 1.83 3.58
CA ASP A 104 20.42 2.59 2.49
C ASP A 104 21.33 3.71 3.01
N SER A 105 20.93 4.35 4.13
CA SER A 105 21.76 5.34 4.82
C SER A 105 23.02 4.71 5.44
N LEU A 106 22.91 3.52 6.04
CA LEU A 106 24.04 2.77 6.60
C LEU A 106 24.97 2.21 5.52
N LEU A 107 24.45 1.79 4.37
CA LEU A 107 25.25 1.31 3.23
C LEU A 107 26.03 2.44 2.57
N ARG A 108 25.48 3.66 2.51
CA ARG A 108 26.21 4.85 2.04
C ARG A 108 27.38 5.20 2.95
N ASP A 109 27.24 5.04 4.26
CA ASP A 109 28.33 5.24 5.23
C ASP A 109 29.47 4.20 5.08
N ILE A 110 29.20 3.03 4.49
CA ILE A 110 30.19 1.95 4.28
C ILE A 110 30.89 2.09 2.91
N GLN A 111 30.31 2.84 1.96
CA GLN A 111 30.89 3.08 0.63
C GLN A 111 31.80 4.32 0.55
N ASP A 112 32.19 4.90 1.67
CA ASP A 112 33.33 5.81 1.71
C ASP A 112 34.58 5.00 2.14
N PRO A 113 35.30 4.35 1.21
CA PRO A 113 36.67 3.97 1.49
C PRO A 113 37.41 5.29 1.59
N LYS A 114 37.48 5.80 2.81
CA LYS A 114 38.62 6.57 3.26
C LYS A 114 39.84 5.67 3.06
N ASP A 115 40.36 5.69 1.84
CA ASP A 115 41.77 5.54 1.54
C ASP A 115 42.49 6.57 2.42
N HIS A 116 42.77 6.17 3.64
CA HIS A 116 43.74 6.81 4.50
C HIS A 116 45.02 6.00 4.35
N GLN A 117 45.80 6.46 3.37
CA GLN A 117 47.26 6.56 3.33
C GLN A 117 48.08 5.48 4.03
#